data_AF-A0A347ZQR3-F1
#
_entry.id   AF-A0A347ZQR3-F1
#
_cell.length_a   1.000
_cell.length_b   1.000
_cell.length_c   1.000
_cell.angle_alpha   90.00
_cell.angle_beta   90.00
_cell.angle_gamma   90.00
#
_symmetry.space_group_name_H-M   'P 1'
#
loop_
_entity.id
_entity.type
_entity.pdbx_description
1 polymer ?
#
loop_
_entity_poly.entity_id
_entity_poly.type
_entity_poly.pdbx_seq_one_letter_code
_entity_poly.pdbx_strand_id
1 'polypeptide(L)'
;MFIDITLKVTPKLIENAQGSEVKLLTNNGHIGTHFDVMDKEFPLEYVERPGIVFDVSRVGIAREIAADDIDLSKIHADMFVAFYSGFIEQHEYGTQDYFSGHPHLAVSLIEELLERKISIIGVDFAGVRRGKEHTPMDQRCADRGVFVIENLCNLKAILGDAPSAQFTANTYPINYTNMSGLPCRVVAKV
;
A
#
# COMPACT_ATOMS: atom_id res chain seq x y z
N MET A 1 -11.83 -7.67 -16.66
CA MET A 1 -10.40 -7.81 -17.01
C MET A 1 -9.59 -7.94 -15.71
N PHE A 2 -8.42 -8.57 -15.72
CA PHE A 2 -7.53 -8.61 -14.56
C PHE A 2 -6.29 -7.75 -14.80
N ILE A 3 -5.93 -6.94 -13.83
CA ILE A 3 -4.72 -6.10 -13.82
C ILE A 3 -3.87 -6.56 -12.63
N ASP A 4 -2.64 -6.96 -12.92
CA ASP A 4 -1.65 -7.28 -11.89
C ASP A 4 -1.13 -5.97 -11.30
N ILE A 5 -1.38 -5.75 -10.01
CA ILE A 5 -0.92 -4.56 -9.27
C ILE A 5 0.19 -4.92 -8.27
N THR A 6 0.84 -6.07 -8.48
CA THR A 6 1.98 -6.55 -7.71
C THR A 6 3.29 -6.14 -8.37
N LEU A 7 4.18 -5.49 -7.62
CA LEU A 7 5.54 -5.19 -8.07
C LEU A 7 6.28 -6.49 -8.42
N LYS A 8 6.83 -6.52 -9.64
CA LYS A 8 7.69 -7.61 -10.07
C LYS A 8 9.06 -7.51 -9.37
N VAL A 9 9.29 -8.34 -8.37
CA VAL A 9 10.60 -8.49 -7.73
C VAL A 9 11.53 -9.29 -8.66
N THR A 10 12.69 -8.72 -8.99
CA THR A 10 13.71 -9.36 -9.85
C THR A 10 14.95 -9.74 -9.04
N PRO A 11 15.80 -10.67 -9.50
CA PRO A 11 17.06 -10.97 -8.83
C PRO A 11 17.93 -9.74 -8.60
N LYS A 12 17.98 -8.81 -9.58
CA LYS A 12 18.69 -7.53 -9.45
C LYS A 12 18.13 -6.68 -8.31
N LEU A 13 16.80 -6.64 -8.13
CA LEU A 13 16.19 -5.91 -7.01
C LEU A 13 16.54 -6.54 -5.67
N ILE A 14 16.62 -7.88 -5.60
CA ILE A 14 17.06 -8.61 -4.41
C ILE A 14 18.55 -8.37 -4.10
N GLU A 15 19.38 -8.25 -5.13
CA GLU A 15 20.82 -7.96 -5.01
C GLU A 15 21.10 -6.50 -4.62
N ASN A 16 20.40 -5.54 -5.24
CA ASN A 16 20.47 -4.12 -4.87
C ASN A 16 19.94 -3.87 -3.44
N ALA A 17 19.00 -4.70 -3.00
CA ALA A 17 18.51 -4.80 -1.64
C ALA A 17 19.50 -5.45 -0.63
N GLN A 18 20.76 -5.69 -0.99
CA GLN A 18 21.74 -6.28 -0.05
C GLN A 18 22.47 -5.28 0.84
N GLY A 19 22.03 -4.01 0.89
CA GLY A 19 22.32 -3.13 2.03
C GLY A 19 21.73 -3.71 3.33
N SER A 20 22.34 -3.44 4.49
CA SER A 20 21.96 -4.05 5.77
C SER A 20 20.49 -3.86 6.17
N GLU A 21 19.85 -2.77 5.73
CA GLU A 21 18.43 -2.48 6.01
C GLU A 21 17.46 -3.33 5.17
N VAL A 22 17.70 -3.53 3.87
CA VAL A 22 16.75 -4.24 3.01
C VAL A 22 16.84 -5.77 3.18
N LYS A 23 17.99 -6.28 3.65
CA LYS A 23 18.11 -7.66 4.16
C LYS A 23 17.22 -7.89 5.39
N LEU A 24 17.08 -6.88 6.27
CA LEU A 24 16.20 -6.92 7.44
C LEU A 24 14.71 -6.87 7.03
N LEU A 25 14.37 -6.00 6.08
CA LEU A 25 13.01 -5.91 5.52
C LEU A 25 12.59 -7.23 4.85
N THR A 26 13.47 -7.83 4.05
CA THR A 26 13.24 -9.14 3.43
C THR A 26 13.05 -10.25 4.47
N ASN A 27 13.84 -10.23 5.56
CA ASN A 27 13.73 -11.22 6.63
C ASN A 27 12.42 -11.12 7.42
N ASN A 28 11.80 -9.93 7.47
CA ASN A 28 10.52 -9.69 8.11
C ASN A 28 9.34 -9.60 7.12
N GLY A 29 9.57 -9.95 5.84
CA GLY A 29 8.56 -10.05 4.78
C GLY A 29 8.09 -8.73 4.16
N HIS A 30 8.75 -7.61 4.44
CA HIS A 30 8.49 -6.29 3.84
C HIS A 30 9.25 -6.11 2.51
N ILE A 31 9.04 -7.02 1.55
CA ILE A 31 9.71 -6.99 0.24
C ILE A 31 8.70 -6.94 -0.90
N GLY A 32 8.98 -6.07 -1.88
CA GLY A 32 8.09 -5.80 -3.00
C GLY A 32 6.71 -5.33 -2.51
N THR A 33 5.67 -5.74 -3.22
CA THR A 33 4.30 -5.61 -2.72
C THR A 33 4.07 -6.59 -1.59
N HIS A 34 3.74 -6.07 -0.42
CA HIS A 34 3.54 -6.85 0.79
C HIS A 34 2.38 -6.26 1.60
N PHE A 35 1.83 -7.10 2.47
CA PHE A 35 0.76 -6.79 3.40
C PHE A 35 1.37 -6.64 4.80
N ASP A 36 1.24 -5.46 5.40
CA ASP A 36 1.74 -5.18 6.75
C ASP A 36 0.78 -5.76 7.79
N VAL A 37 1.00 -7.04 8.12
CA VAL A 37 0.18 -7.80 9.07
C VAL A 37 0.50 -7.43 10.53
N MET A 38 1.67 -6.84 10.77
CA MET A 38 2.15 -6.43 12.08
C MET A 38 2.18 -7.60 13.08
N ASP A 39 1.52 -7.47 14.22
CA ASP A 39 1.37 -8.52 15.23
C ASP A 39 0.06 -9.32 15.08
N LYS A 40 -0.62 -9.20 13.92
CA LYS A 40 -1.89 -9.88 13.63
C LYS A 40 -1.69 -11.06 12.67
N GLU A 41 -2.81 -11.60 12.21
CA GLU A 41 -2.87 -12.56 11.11
C GLU A 41 -3.70 -11.99 9.97
N PHE A 42 -3.46 -12.47 8.73
CA PHE A 42 -4.25 -12.06 7.58
C PHE A 42 -5.70 -12.59 7.70
N PRO A 43 -6.73 -11.72 7.70
CA PRO A 43 -8.11 -12.17 7.74
C PRO A 43 -8.52 -12.71 6.36
N LEU A 44 -8.97 -13.97 6.29
CA LEU A 44 -9.30 -14.61 5.00
C LEU A 44 -10.48 -13.93 4.27
N GLU A 45 -11.36 -13.24 4.99
CA GLU A 45 -12.41 -12.42 4.39
C GLU A 45 -11.86 -11.17 3.65
N TYR A 46 -10.57 -10.86 3.77
CA TYR A 46 -9.89 -9.77 3.06
C TYR A 46 -9.30 -10.24 1.72
N VAL A 47 -9.43 -11.53 1.38
CA VAL A 47 -9.00 -12.08 0.08
C VAL A 47 -9.68 -11.34 -1.07
N GLU A 48 -10.97 -11.02 -0.93
CA GLU A 48 -11.71 -10.25 -1.93
C GLU A 48 -12.39 -9.04 -1.26
N ARG A 49 -12.06 -7.83 -1.68
CA ARG A 49 -12.68 -6.59 -1.17
C ARG A 49 -13.12 -5.66 -2.30
N PRO A 50 -14.24 -4.91 -2.14
CA PRO A 50 -14.56 -3.82 -3.03
C PRO A 50 -13.45 -2.76 -2.96
N GLY A 51 -12.90 -2.38 -4.11
CA GLY A 51 -11.76 -1.49 -4.22
C GLY A 51 -12.12 -0.14 -4.83
N ILE A 52 -11.43 0.90 -4.40
CA ILE A 52 -11.37 2.19 -5.09
C ILE A 52 -9.93 2.66 -5.11
N VAL A 53 -9.49 3.22 -6.24
CA VAL A 53 -8.22 3.92 -6.35
C VAL A 53 -8.49 5.39 -6.61
N PHE A 54 -7.73 6.28 -5.95
CA PHE A 54 -7.74 7.72 -6.17
C PHE A 54 -6.44 8.18 -6.83
N ASP A 55 -6.56 9.07 -7.81
CA ASP A 55 -5.40 9.75 -8.41
C ASP A 55 -4.97 10.92 -7.52
N VAL A 56 -3.83 10.75 -6.85
CA VAL A 56 -3.18 11.78 -6.01
C VAL A 56 -1.81 12.19 -6.58
N SER A 57 -1.54 11.83 -7.84
CA SER A 57 -0.25 12.10 -8.50
C SER A 57 0.14 13.57 -8.54
N ARG A 58 -0.85 14.48 -8.51
CA ARG A 58 -0.63 15.93 -8.50
C ARG A 58 -0.15 16.47 -7.15
N VAL A 59 -0.33 15.74 -6.05
CA VAL A 59 0.17 16.13 -4.72
C VAL A 59 1.68 15.92 -4.65
N GLY A 60 2.15 14.79 -5.20
CA GLY A 60 3.56 14.42 -5.21
C GLY A 60 4.16 14.34 -3.80
N ILE A 61 5.41 14.81 -3.68
CA ILE A 61 6.17 14.82 -2.41
C ILE A 61 6.14 16.18 -1.70
N ALA A 62 5.40 17.16 -2.23
CA ALA A 62 5.44 18.54 -1.75
C ALA A 62 4.77 18.72 -0.38
N ARG A 63 3.74 17.92 -0.08
CA ARG A 63 3.03 17.87 1.20
C ARG A 63 2.40 16.49 1.41
N GLU A 64 1.83 16.30 2.59
CA GLU A 64 1.01 15.13 2.91
C GLU A 64 -0.26 15.09 2.04
N ILE A 65 -0.66 13.89 1.62
CA ILE A 65 -1.94 13.64 0.94
C ILE A 65 -3.03 13.70 2.01
N ALA A 66 -3.99 14.61 1.84
CA ALA A 66 -5.01 14.92 2.84
C ALA A 66 -6.42 14.54 2.35
N ALA A 67 -7.40 14.64 3.26
CA ALA A 67 -8.81 14.35 2.96
C ALA A 67 -9.35 15.14 1.75
N ASP A 68 -8.93 16.40 1.58
CA ASP A 68 -9.36 17.27 0.47
C ASP A 68 -8.85 16.82 -0.91
N ASP A 69 -7.88 15.90 -0.95
CA ASP A 69 -7.33 15.35 -2.21
C ASP A 69 -8.18 14.20 -2.78
N ILE A 70 -9.14 13.69 -2.00
CA ILE A 70 -9.98 12.55 -2.39
C ILE A 70 -11.46 12.80 -2.09
N ASP A 71 -12.33 12.06 -2.76
CA ASP A 71 -13.76 12.10 -2.50
C ASP A 71 -14.15 11.05 -1.45
N LEU A 72 -14.10 11.45 -0.17
CA LEU A 72 -14.45 10.59 0.97
C LEU A 72 -15.87 10.03 0.91
N SER A 73 -16.78 10.64 0.15
CA SER A 73 -18.17 10.15 0.03
C SER A 73 -18.26 8.79 -0.67
N LYS A 74 -17.23 8.42 -1.45
CA LYS A 74 -17.12 7.14 -2.16
C LYS A 74 -16.54 6.01 -1.32
N ILE A 75 -16.16 6.30 -0.06
CA ILE A 75 -15.50 5.35 0.83
C ILE A 75 -16.49 4.83 1.86
N HIS A 76 -16.61 3.51 1.92
CA HIS A 76 -17.46 2.78 2.85
C HIS A 76 -16.66 1.69 3.56
N ALA A 77 -17.27 1.09 4.58
CA ALA A 77 -16.68 -0.03 5.31
C ALA A 77 -16.25 -1.17 4.37
N ASP A 78 -15.30 -1.96 4.84
CA ASP A 78 -14.78 -3.15 4.16
C ASP A 78 -13.98 -2.89 2.86
N MET A 79 -13.85 -1.64 2.40
CA MET A 79 -13.18 -1.34 1.13
C MET A 79 -11.65 -1.50 1.17
N PHE A 80 -11.08 -1.78 0.01
CA PHE A 80 -9.68 -1.52 -0.31
C PHE A 80 -9.59 -0.10 -0.87
N VAL A 81 -8.91 0.82 -0.19
CA VAL A 81 -8.72 2.20 -0.64
C VAL A 81 -7.27 2.39 -1.06
N ALA A 82 -7.05 2.56 -2.36
CA ALA A 82 -5.74 2.73 -2.97
C ALA A 82 -5.45 4.19 -3.34
N PHE A 83 -4.18 4.58 -3.25
CA PHE A 83 -3.68 5.89 -3.63
C PHE A 83 -2.63 5.72 -4.73
N TYR A 84 -2.92 6.24 -5.92
CA TYR A 84 -1.95 6.32 -7.01
C TYR A 84 -1.23 7.66 -6.95
N SER A 85 0.05 7.66 -6.62
CA SER A 85 0.91 8.84 -6.75
C SER A 85 1.82 8.79 -7.97
N GLY A 86 1.98 7.63 -8.60
CA GLY A 86 2.95 7.36 -9.67
C GLY A 86 4.38 7.16 -9.15
N PHE A 87 4.59 7.00 -7.84
CA PHE A 87 5.94 7.01 -7.27
C PHE A 87 6.75 5.77 -7.66
N ILE A 88 6.15 4.58 -7.59
CA ILE A 88 6.71 3.30 -8.06
C ILE A 88 7.15 3.34 -9.54
N GLU A 89 6.53 4.17 -10.37
CA GLU A 89 6.80 4.28 -11.81
C GLU A 89 7.97 5.23 -12.09
N GLN A 90 8.17 6.23 -11.23
CA GLN A 90 9.16 7.30 -11.40
C GLN A 90 10.48 7.04 -10.67
N HIS A 91 10.46 6.21 -9.61
CA HIS A 91 11.61 5.96 -8.76
C HIS A 91 11.94 4.48 -8.70
N GLU A 92 13.23 4.13 -8.81
CA GLU A 92 13.68 2.74 -8.77
C GLU A 92 13.50 2.16 -7.35
N TYR A 93 12.59 1.18 -7.23
CA TYR A 93 12.42 0.39 -6.01
C TYR A 93 13.75 -0.22 -5.56
N GLY A 94 13.97 -0.28 -4.24
CA GLY A 94 15.20 -0.84 -3.67
C GLY A 94 16.32 0.18 -3.44
N THR A 95 16.15 1.43 -3.89
CA THR A 95 17.11 2.51 -3.64
C THR A 95 16.81 3.24 -2.33
N GLN A 96 17.83 3.86 -1.72
CA GLN A 96 17.64 4.66 -0.49
C GLN A 96 16.65 5.82 -0.72
N ASP A 97 16.72 6.47 -1.89
CA ASP A 97 15.84 7.58 -2.23
C ASP A 97 14.37 7.14 -2.32
N TYR A 98 14.12 5.92 -2.81
CA TYR A 98 12.79 5.33 -2.84
C TYR A 98 12.18 5.20 -1.44
N PHE A 99 12.95 4.68 -0.48
CA PHE A 99 12.46 4.44 0.89
C PHE A 99 12.43 5.68 1.79
N SER A 100 13.14 6.75 1.44
CA SER A 100 13.20 7.96 2.28
C SER A 100 12.40 9.16 1.74
N GLY A 101 12.22 9.24 0.42
CA GLY A 101 11.60 10.38 -0.26
C GLY A 101 10.13 10.20 -0.66
N HIS A 102 9.53 9.03 -0.43
CA HIS A 102 8.21 8.67 -0.95
C HIS A 102 7.03 9.46 -0.38
N PRO A 103 5.94 9.75 -1.12
CA PRO A 103 4.73 10.40 -0.57
C PRO A 103 4.21 9.72 0.71
N HIS A 104 3.44 10.45 1.51
CA HIS A 104 2.79 9.90 2.71
C HIS A 104 1.42 10.55 2.93
N LEU A 105 0.54 9.83 3.62
CA LEU A 105 -0.82 10.28 3.94
C LEU A 105 -0.80 11.10 5.22
N ALA A 106 -1.60 12.17 5.26
CA ALA A 106 -1.82 12.93 6.49
C ALA A 106 -2.43 12.04 7.56
N VAL A 107 -2.02 12.23 8.83
CA VAL A 107 -2.56 11.45 9.95
C VAL A 107 -4.09 11.56 10.02
N SER A 108 -4.64 12.76 9.78
CA SER A 108 -6.10 12.98 9.75
C SER A 108 -6.81 12.17 8.67
N LEU A 109 -6.19 12.02 7.48
CA LEU A 109 -6.76 11.16 6.44
C LEU A 109 -6.74 9.69 6.87
N ILE A 110 -5.65 9.22 7.47
CA ILE A 110 -5.59 7.83 7.97
C ILE A 110 -6.68 7.62 9.02
N GLU A 111 -6.83 8.51 10.00
CA GLU A 111 -7.89 8.39 11.02
C GLU A 111 -9.30 8.34 10.42
N GLU A 112 -9.61 9.17 9.41
CA GLU A 112 -10.90 9.12 8.70
C GLU A 112 -11.15 7.76 8.03
N LEU A 113 -10.12 7.15 7.45
CA LEU A 113 -10.21 5.81 6.86
C LEU A 113 -10.46 4.74 7.92
N LEU A 114 -9.81 4.85 9.09
CA LEU A 114 -10.01 3.95 10.24
C LEU A 114 -11.44 4.07 10.79
N GLU A 115 -11.96 5.30 10.94
CA GLU A 115 -13.34 5.54 11.40
C GLU A 115 -14.38 4.95 10.46
N ARG A 116 -14.09 4.97 9.15
CA ARG A 116 -14.92 4.34 8.10
C ARG A 116 -14.83 2.82 8.07
N LYS A 117 -13.89 2.21 8.82
CA LYS A 117 -13.70 0.76 8.91
C LYS A 117 -13.47 0.12 7.54
N ILE A 118 -12.63 0.76 6.72
CA ILE A 118 -12.15 0.14 5.48
C ILE A 118 -11.29 -1.09 5.84
N SER A 119 -11.02 -1.96 4.87
CA SER A 119 -10.18 -3.14 5.10
C SER A 119 -8.70 -2.85 4.91
N ILE A 120 -8.35 -2.19 3.81
CA ILE A 120 -6.96 -2.08 3.34
C ILE A 120 -6.69 -0.67 2.82
N ILE A 121 -5.58 -0.07 3.25
CA ILE A 121 -4.98 1.11 2.63
C ILE A 121 -3.89 0.62 1.68
N GLY A 122 -4.04 0.87 0.38
CA GLY A 122 -3.05 0.52 -0.64
C GLY A 122 -2.28 1.74 -1.14
N VAL A 123 -0.97 1.65 -1.26
CA VAL A 123 -0.14 2.73 -1.79
C VAL A 123 0.86 2.20 -2.84
N ASP A 124 1.17 3.01 -3.85
CA ASP A 124 2.22 2.72 -4.84
C ASP A 124 3.60 3.28 -4.42
N PHE A 125 3.86 3.25 -3.11
CA PHE A 125 5.09 3.71 -2.48
C PHE A 125 5.38 2.95 -1.18
N ALA A 126 6.53 3.23 -0.55
CA ALA A 126 7.08 2.53 0.62
C ALA A 126 6.43 2.87 1.97
N GLY A 127 5.14 3.23 1.97
CA GLY A 127 4.36 3.31 3.20
C GLY A 127 3.53 4.57 3.42
N VAL A 128 2.53 4.44 4.28
CA VAL A 128 1.54 5.49 4.55
C VAL A 128 2.11 6.63 5.39
N ARG A 129 3.16 6.36 6.19
CA ARG A 129 3.97 7.33 6.95
C ARG A 129 5.46 7.03 6.75
N ARG A 130 6.32 7.94 7.22
CA ARG A 130 7.79 7.84 7.06
C ARG A 130 8.52 7.69 8.37
N GLY A 131 9.73 7.13 8.31
CA GLY A 131 10.69 7.14 9.40
C GLY A 131 10.09 6.63 10.72
N LYS A 132 10.23 7.40 11.80
CA LYS A 132 9.76 7.01 13.14
C LYS A 132 8.24 6.90 13.27
N GLU A 133 7.47 7.45 12.32
CA GLU A 133 6.01 7.41 12.35
C GLU A 133 5.42 6.22 11.59
N HIS A 134 6.22 5.54 10.76
CA HIS A 134 5.78 4.43 9.91
C HIS A 134 5.23 3.26 10.74
N THR A 135 6.11 2.51 11.41
CA THR A 135 5.72 1.31 12.17
C THR A 135 4.62 1.56 13.22
N PRO A 136 4.66 2.66 14.00
CA PRO A 136 3.56 2.94 14.94
C PRO A 136 2.22 3.20 14.26
N MET A 137 2.21 3.79 13.06
CA MET A 137 0.98 4.03 12.30
C MET A 137 0.42 2.72 11.74
N ASP A 138 1.25 1.87 11.15
CA ASP A 138 0.76 0.59 10.59
C ASP A 138 0.23 -0.32 11.70
N GLN A 139 0.89 -0.34 12.86
CA GLN A 139 0.38 -1.03 14.04
C GLN A 139 -0.98 -0.46 14.49
N ARG A 140 -1.12 0.87 14.49
CA ARG A 140 -2.38 1.54 14.86
C ARG A 140 -3.53 1.18 13.91
N CYS A 141 -3.23 1.05 12.62
CA CYS A 141 -4.16 0.55 11.61
C CYS A 141 -4.54 -0.90 11.92
N ALA A 142 -3.54 -1.79 12.09
CA ALA A 142 -3.75 -3.21 12.32
C ALA A 142 -4.55 -3.49 13.60
N ASP A 143 -4.33 -2.72 14.67
CA ASP A 143 -5.12 -2.78 15.92
C ASP A 143 -6.61 -2.44 15.72
N ARG A 144 -6.97 -1.78 14.62
CA ARG A 144 -8.36 -1.45 14.23
C ARG A 144 -8.88 -2.32 13.10
N GLY A 145 -8.14 -3.37 12.72
CA GLY A 145 -8.51 -4.28 11.63
C GLY A 145 -8.35 -3.66 10.23
N VAL A 146 -7.57 -2.59 10.11
CA VAL A 146 -7.23 -1.96 8.82
C VAL A 146 -5.76 -2.23 8.54
N PHE A 147 -5.42 -2.70 7.35
CA PHE A 147 -4.04 -3.08 7.04
C PHE A 147 -3.47 -2.26 5.90
N VAL A 148 -2.15 -2.19 5.81
CA VAL A 148 -1.46 -1.47 4.74
C VAL A 148 -0.94 -2.47 3.71
N ILE A 149 -1.06 -2.12 2.44
CA ILE A 149 -0.32 -2.77 1.35
C ILE A 149 0.52 -1.72 0.64
N GLU A 150 1.82 -1.96 0.62
CA GLU A 150 2.79 -1.05 0.04
C GLU A 150 3.26 -1.48 -1.34
N ASN A 151 3.92 -0.55 -2.04
CA ASN A 151 4.62 -0.81 -3.29
C ASN A 151 3.71 -1.48 -4.34
N LEU A 152 2.43 -1.10 -4.41
CA LEU A 152 1.55 -1.46 -5.51
C LEU A 152 2.09 -0.87 -6.82
N CYS A 153 1.71 -1.44 -7.96
CA CYS A 153 2.04 -0.92 -9.28
C CYS A 153 0.83 -0.93 -10.21
N ASN A 154 0.96 -0.34 -11.40
CA ASN A 154 -0.07 -0.35 -12.45
C ASN A 154 -1.44 0.22 -12.04
N LEU A 155 -1.52 0.97 -10.93
CA LEU A 155 -2.77 1.59 -10.48
C LEU A 155 -3.34 2.57 -11.53
N LYS A 156 -2.47 3.19 -12.34
CA LYS A 156 -2.88 4.02 -13.48
C LYS A 156 -3.73 3.26 -14.51
N ALA A 157 -3.48 1.96 -14.70
CA ALA A 157 -4.25 1.14 -15.62
C ALA A 157 -5.69 0.89 -15.13
N ILE A 158 -5.92 0.91 -13.80
CA ILE A 158 -7.26 0.88 -13.21
C ILE A 158 -7.94 2.24 -13.38
N LEU A 159 -7.19 3.32 -13.09
CA LEU A 159 -7.70 4.70 -13.13
C LEU A 159 -8.08 5.18 -14.55
N GLY A 160 -7.28 4.83 -15.56
CA GLY A 160 -7.31 5.55 -16.83
C GLY A 160 -7.06 7.06 -16.60
N ASP A 161 -7.95 7.90 -17.11
CA ASP A 161 -7.90 9.36 -16.93
C ASP A 161 -8.89 9.88 -15.87
N ALA A 162 -9.58 8.98 -15.15
CA ALA A 162 -10.53 9.36 -14.11
C ALA A 162 -9.81 9.75 -12.80
N PRO A 163 -10.38 10.67 -11.99
CA PRO A 163 -9.82 11.02 -10.68
C PRO A 163 -9.94 9.89 -9.66
N SER A 164 -10.82 8.93 -9.91
CA SER A 164 -11.00 7.72 -9.10
C SER A 164 -11.64 6.61 -9.93
N ALA A 165 -11.29 5.35 -9.67
CA ALA A 165 -11.91 4.19 -10.31
C ALA A 165 -12.19 3.07 -9.30
N GLN A 166 -13.31 2.39 -9.47
CA GLN A 166 -13.67 1.20 -8.66
C GLN A 166 -13.10 -0.07 -9.29
N PHE A 167 -12.81 -1.05 -8.45
CA PHE A 167 -12.36 -2.39 -8.85
C PHE A 167 -12.75 -3.42 -7.79
N THR A 168 -12.51 -4.71 -8.04
CA THR A 168 -12.49 -5.73 -6.99
C THR A 168 -11.05 -6.13 -6.71
N ALA A 169 -10.59 -5.89 -5.48
CA ALA A 169 -9.25 -6.25 -5.03
C ALA A 169 -9.20 -7.73 -4.68
N ASN A 170 -8.20 -8.45 -5.20
CA ASN A 170 -7.91 -9.82 -4.84
C ASN A 170 -6.52 -9.89 -4.20
N THR A 171 -6.44 -10.18 -2.91
CA THR A 171 -5.23 -10.08 -2.09
C THR A 171 -4.84 -11.45 -1.55
N TYR A 172 -3.62 -11.90 -1.88
CA TYR A 172 -3.11 -13.21 -1.50
C TYR A 172 -1.71 -13.08 -0.87
N PRO A 173 -1.62 -12.79 0.44
CA PRO A 173 -0.36 -12.80 1.16
C PRO A 173 0.14 -14.23 1.36
N ILE A 174 1.47 -14.39 1.40
CA ILE A 174 2.07 -15.66 1.80
C ILE A 174 1.75 -15.91 3.28
N ASN A 175 1.36 -17.14 3.61
CA ASN A 175 1.00 -17.54 4.98
C ASN A 175 2.25 -17.85 5.83
N TYR A 176 3.09 -16.84 6.07
CA TYR A 176 4.23 -16.95 6.99
C TYR A 176 3.82 -16.65 8.43
N THR A 177 4.47 -17.33 9.37
CA THR A 177 4.37 -17.03 10.80
C THR A 177 5.59 -16.23 11.25
N ASN A 178 5.45 -15.46 12.33
CA ASN A 178 6.52 -14.65 12.93
C ASN A 178 7.11 -13.58 11.97
N MET A 179 6.30 -13.02 11.08
CA MET A 179 6.66 -11.90 10.22
C MET A 179 5.65 -10.76 10.38
N SER A 180 6.12 -9.51 10.35
CA SER A 180 5.28 -8.31 10.40
C SER A 180 4.84 -7.82 9.03
N GLY A 181 5.53 -8.23 7.97
CA GLY A 181 5.13 -8.04 6.58
C GLY A 181 4.93 -9.40 5.91
N LEU A 182 3.97 -9.50 5.01
CA LEU A 182 3.71 -10.71 4.24
C LEU A 182 3.80 -10.36 2.75
N PRO A 183 4.81 -10.85 2.01
CA PRO A 183 4.85 -10.66 0.56
C PRO A 183 3.53 -11.14 -0.04
N CYS A 184 2.92 -10.34 -0.91
CA CYS A 184 1.56 -10.60 -1.34
C CYS A 184 1.36 -10.38 -2.84
N ARG A 185 0.55 -11.25 -3.44
CA ARG A 185 0.03 -11.07 -4.79
C ARG A 185 -1.27 -10.29 -4.70
N VAL A 186 -1.35 -9.17 -5.40
CA VAL A 186 -2.56 -8.34 -5.48
C VAL A 186 -2.98 -8.17 -6.94
N VAL A 187 -4.24 -8.48 -7.22
CA VAL A 187 -4.81 -8.39 -8.57
C VAL A 187 -6.11 -7.59 -8.52
N ALA A 188 -6.23 -6.58 -9.37
CA ALA A 188 -7.46 -5.85 -9.56
C ALA A 188 -8.31 -6.50 -10.66
N LYS A 189 -9.59 -6.74 -10.37
CA LYS A 189 -10.60 -7.13 -11.36
C LYS A 189 -11.45 -5.89 -11.68
N VAL A 190 -11.38 -5.45 -12.95
CA VAL A 190 -12.08 -4.28 -13.50
C VAL A 190 -13.11 -4.68 -14.55
#